data_AF-A0A2P9H3U8-F1
#
_entry.id   AF-A0A2P9H3U8-F1
#
_cell.length_a   1.000
_cell.length_b   1.000
_cell.length_c   1.000
_cell.angle_alpha   90.00
_cell.angle_beta   90.00
_cell.angle_gamma   90.00
#
_symmetry.space_group_name_H-M   'P 1'
#
loop_
_entity.id
_entity.type
_entity.pdbx_description
1 polymer ?
#
loop_
_entity_poly.entity_id
_entity_poly.type
_entity_poly.pdbx_seq_one_letter_code
_entity_poly.pdbx_strand_id
1 'polypeptide(L)'
;MLISLIGMSGSGKSYWSEKLAWQGFKRFCLDALITEKVSVKLSREDLSPMSLGEWMGFPFQDGYQEREELYLSYEKQLMAEILDWIDGKACAGLEANVVLDTTGSVIYTGENLLKRLRSLTTVIYFPVPAVIREAMLRQYLSNPRPVLWRRIFNIEPGESVEEALFRSYNALLDWREVAYRELADIEIDYFTRNNPDFRICDFLEIAAKPEKKFRCVST
;
A
#
# COMPACT_ATOMS: atom_id res chain seq x y z
N MET A 1 19.31 5.31 2.75
CA MET A 1 18.00 5.98 2.95
C MET A 1 16.89 4.96 2.84
N LEU A 2 15.97 4.91 3.82
CA LEU A 2 14.91 3.91 3.88
C LEU A 2 13.55 4.62 3.79
N ILE A 3 12.75 4.30 2.77
CA ILE A 3 11.49 4.97 2.46
C ILE A 3 10.37 3.95 2.41
N SER A 4 9.21 4.26 2.97
CA SER A 4 7.97 3.51 2.78
C SER A 4 6.92 4.43 2.18
N LEU A 5 6.34 4.03 1.05
CA LEU A 5 5.25 4.75 0.41
C LEU A 5 3.93 4.15 0.87
N ILE A 6 3.04 4.97 1.43
CA ILE A 6 1.71 4.56 1.88
C ILE A 6 0.62 5.37 1.18
N GLY A 7 -0.60 4.83 1.18
CA GLY A 7 -1.77 5.46 0.58
C GLY A 7 -2.59 4.49 -0.25
N MET A 8 -3.67 5.00 -0.82
CA MET A 8 -4.65 4.18 -1.53
C MET A 8 -4.09 3.47 -2.76
N SER A 9 -4.71 2.35 -3.12
CA SER A 9 -4.45 1.72 -4.42
C SER A 9 -4.71 2.73 -5.53
N GLY A 10 -3.78 2.88 -6.48
CA GLY A 10 -3.87 3.92 -7.51
C GLY A 10 -3.35 5.31 -7.12
N SER A 11 -2.86 5.54 -5.89
CA SER A 11 -2.36 6.87 -5.47
C SER A 11 -1.02 7.29 -6.10
N GLY A 12 -0.36 6.41 -6.85
CA GLY A 12 0.93 6.64 -7.51
C GLY A 12 2.16 6.07 -6.80
N LYS A 13 1.99 5.25 -5.74
CA LYS A 13 3.10 4.63 -5.01
C LYS A 13 4.04 3.83 -5.92
N SER A 14 3.49 2.92 -6.72
CA SER A 14 4.28 2.09 -7.62
C SER A 14 5.10 2.91 -8.61
N TYR A 15 4.51 3.95 -9.20
CA TYR A 15 5.21 4.88 -10.09
C TYR A 15 6.44 5.53 -9.42
N TRP A 16 6.28 6.06 -8.20
CA TRP A 16 7.38 6.70 -7.48
C TRP A 16 8.42 5.70 -6.97
N SER A 17 7.98 4.52 -6.50
CA SER A 17 8.91 3.46 -6.09
C SER A 17 9.75 2.93 -7.27
N GLU A 18 9.19 2.89 -8.48
CA GLU A 18 9.91 2.54 -9.69
C GLU A 18 10.93 3.62 -10.04
N LYS A 19 10.55 4.90 -10.03
CA LYS A 19 11.51 5.98 -10.24
C LYS A 19 12.68 5.92 -9.25
N LEU A 20 12.41 5.63 -7.97
CA LEU A 20 13.46 5.44 -6.96
C LEU A 20 14.34 4.23 -7.27
N ALA A 21 13.75 3.11 -7.74
CA ALA A 21 14.52 1.95 -8.16
C ALA A 21 15.50 2.28 -9.30
N TRP A 22 15.09 3.11 -10.25
CA TRP A 22 15.96 3.58 -11.34
C TRP A 22 17.13 4.46 -10.86
N GLN A 23 17.01 5.07 -9.68
CA GLN A 23 18.10 5.78 -9.01
C GLN A 23 18.95 4.88 -8.11
N GLY A 24 18.77 3.56 -8.19
CA GLY A 24 19.57 2.57 -7.44
C GLY A 24 18.98 2.18 -6.09
N PHE A 25 17.75 2.56 -5.76
CA PHE A 25 17.08 2.02 -4.57
C PHE A 25 16.71 0.56 -4.80
N LYS A 26 16.88 -0.27 -3.78
CA LYS A 26 16.25 -1.59 -3.74
C LYS A 26 14.75 -1.42 -3.50
N ARG A 27 13.94 -1.80 -4.48
CA ARG A 27 12.47 -1.75 -4.38
C ARG A 27 11.90 -3.07 -3.86
N PHE A 28 11.04 -2.99 -2.86
CA PHE A 28 10.13 -4.06 -2.47
C PHE A 28 8.70 -3.64 -2.78
N CYS A 29 8.05 -4.35 -3.72
CA CYS A 29 6.64 -4.12 -4.06
C CYS A 29 5.78 -5.21 -3.42
N LEU A 30 5.01 -4.86 -2.40
CA LEU A 30 4.22 -5.85 -1.66
C LEU A 30 3.15 -6.51 -2.53
N ASP A 31 2.46 -5.75 -3.39
CA ASP A 31 1.45 -6.33 -4.29
C ASP A 31 2.08 -7.37 -5.24
N ALA A 32 3.29 -7.12 -5.75
CA ALA A 32 4.00 -8.08 -6.60
C ALA A 32 4.41 -9.34 -5.82
N LEU A 33 4.96 -9.16 -4.61
CA LEU A 33 5.37 -10.29 -3.75
C LEU A 33 4.17 -11.13 -3.28
N ILE A 34 3.03 -10.50 -2.99
CA ILE A 34 1.78 -11.21 -2.68
C ILE A 34 1.29 -11.95 -3.92
N THR A 35 1.34 -11.33 -5.10
CA THR A 35 0.98 -12.00 -6.37
C THR A 35 1.79 -13.28 -6.55
N GLU A 36 3.10 -13.24 -6.30
CA GLU A 36 3.96 -14.42 -6.36
C GLU A 36 3.56 -15.50 -5.36
N LYS A 37 3.23 -15.15 -4.11
CA LYS A 37 2.76 -16.10 -3.08
C LYS A 37 1.42 -16.74 -3.44
N VAL A 38 0.52 -15.97 -4.05
CA VAL A 38 -0.83 -16.41 -4.43
C VAL A 38 -0.83 -17.06 -5.81
N SER A 39 0.24 -16.97 -6.60
CA SER A 39 0.32 -17.42 -8.00
C SER A 39 -0.18 -18.84 -8.27
N VAL A 40 0.07 -19.79 -7.35
CA VAL A 40 -0.43 -21.17 -7.44
C VAL A 40 -1.97 -21.25 -7.40
N LYS A 41 -2.62 -20.22 -6.85
CA LYS A 41 -4.08 -20.03 -6.78
C LYS A 41 -4.61 -19.04 -7.84
N LEU A 42 -3.74 -18.44 -8.67
CA LEU A 42 -4.11 -17.47 -9.71
C LEU A 42 -4.37 -18.15 -11.08
N SER A 43 -5.00 -19.32 -11.04
CA SER A 43 -5.47 -20.01 -12.24
C SER A 43 -6.98 -20.03 -12.22
N ARG A 44 -7.60 -19.58 -13.30
CA ARG A 44 -9.02 -19.79 -13.54
C ARG A 44 -9.31 -21.29 -13.73
N GLU A 45 -10.57 -21.68 -13.69
CA GLU A 45 -10.99 -23.08 -13.98
C GLU A 45 -10.53 -23.54 -15.37
N ASP A 46 -10.41 -22.61 -16.32
CA ASP A 46 -9.90 -22.85 -17.68
C ASP A 46 -8.37 -22.76 -17.79
N LEU A 47 -7.65 -22.70 -16.67
CA LEU A 47 -6.19 -22.54 -16.56
C LEU A 47 -5.64 -21.22 -17.11
N SER A 48 -6.49 -20.25 -17.46
CA SER A 48 -6.02 -18.91 -17.83
C SER A 48 -5.51 -18.14 -16.60
N PRO A 49 -4.50 -17.26 -16.77
CA PRO A 49 -3.97 -16.47 -15.67
C PRO A 49 -5.01 -15.48 -15.15
N MET A 50 -5.12 -15.38 -13.84
CA MET A 50 -5.97 -14.42 -13.15
C MET A 50 -5.10 -13.35 -12.47
N SER A 51 -5.48 -12.08 -12.57
CA SER A 51 -4.82 -11.01 -11.81
C SER A 51 -5.13 -11.12 -10.31
N LEU A 52 -4.27 -10.55 -9.47
CA LEU A 52 -4.48 -10.56 -8.01
C LEU A 52 -5.80 -9.86 -7.60
N GLY A 53 -6.22 -8.84 -8.35
CA GLY A 53 -7.47 -8.13 -8.07
C GLY A 53 -8.71 -8.90 -8.52
N GLU A 54 -8.66 -9.60 -9.65
CA GLU A 54 -9.71 -10.55 -10.05
C GLU A 54 -9.83 -11.69 -9.03
N TRP A 55 -8.71 -12.22 -8.56
CA TRP A 55 -8.70 -13.26 -7.53
C TRP A 55 -9.32 -12.77 -6.23
N MET A 56 -8.94 -11.58 -5.76
CA MET A 56 -9.58 -10.97 -4.58
C MET A 56 -11.09 -10.85 -4.78
N GLY A 57 -11.51 -10.30 -5.92
CA GLY A 57 -12.91 -10.03 -6.23
C GLY A 57 -13.47 -8.83 -5.47
N PHE A 58 -14.80 -8.77 -5.41
CA PHE A 58 -15.57 -7.70 -4.78
C PHE A 58 -16.18 -8.14 -3.44
N PRO A 59 -16.49 -7.20 -2.53
CA PRO A 59 -16.90 -7.53 -1.16
C PRO A 59 -18.27 -8.23 -1.06
N PHE A 60 -19.09 -8.18 -2.10
CA PHE A 60 -20.38 -8.88 -2.19
C PHE A 60 -20.27 -10.26 -2.86
N GLN A 61 -19.08 -10.68 -3.30
CA GLN A 61 -18.87 -11.98 -3.93
C GLN A 61 -18.54 -13.06 -2.90
N ASP A 62 -19.00 -14.28 -3.16
CA ASP A 62 -18.72 -15.43 -2.29
C ASP A 62 -17.22 -15.68 -2.12
N GLY A 63 -16.83 -16.04 -0.90
CA GLY A 63 -15.44 -16.29 -0.52
C GLY A 63 -14.55 -15.04 -0.45
N TYR A 64 -15.08 -13.82 -0.67
CA TYR A 64 -14.28 -12.59 -0.58
C TYR A 64 -13.61 -12.47 0.79
N GLN A 65 -14.33 -12.72 1.88
CA GLN A 65 -13.77 -12.59 3.23
C GLN A 65 -12.57 -13.52 3.46
N GLU A 66 -12.64 -14.77 3.00
CA GLU A 66 -11.54 -15.73 3.14
C GLU A 66 -10.31 -15.27 2.33
N ARG A 67 -10.52 -14.77 1.11
CA ARG A 67 -9.45 -14.23 0.26
C ARG A 67 -8.85 -12.96 0.84
N GLU A 68 -9.68 -12.12 1.46
CA GLU A 68 -9.26 -10.92 2.16
C GLU A 68 -8.35 -11.24 3.35
N GLU A 69 -8.75 -12.19 4.20
CA GLU A 69 -7.98 -12.64 5.35
C GLU A 69 -6.66 -13.29 4.92
N LEU A 70 -6.71 -14.11 3.87
CA LEU A 70 -5.52 -14.74 3.31
C LEU A 70 -4.54 -13.70 2.75
N TYR A 71 -5.01 -12.74 1.95
CA TYR A 71 -4.19 -11.64 1.45
C TYR A 71 -3.53 -10.88 2.59
N LEU A 72 -4.28 -10.53 3.64
CA LEU A 72 -3.72 -9.83 4.79
C LEU A 72 -2.63 -10.67 5.48
N SER A 73 -2.81 -11.97 5.60
CA SER A 73 -1.82 -12.82 6.26
C SER A 73 -0.50 -12.83 5.49
N TYR A 74 -0.55 -12.91 4.16
CA TYR A 74 0.64 -12.76 3.31
C TYR A 74 1.25 -11.37 3.41
N GLU A 75 0.43 -10.31 3.42
CA GLU A 75 0.92 -8.94 3.59
C GLU A 75 1.69 -8.78 4.92
N LYS A 76 1.11 -9.27 6.03
CA LYS A 76 1.75 -9.23 7.36
C LYS A 76 3.07 -10.00 7.38
N GLN A 77 3.08 -11.20 6.81
CA GLN A 77 4.27 -12.05 6.74
C GLN A 77 5.39 -11.35 5.96
N LEU A 78 5.10 -10.89 4.73
CA LEU A 78 6.08 -10.24 3.87
C LEU A 78 6.61 -8.93 4.49
N MET A 79 5.73 -8.14 5.11
CA MET A 79 6.12 -6.95 5.86
C MET A 79 7.09 -7.29 6.99
N ALA A 80 6.81 -8.34 7.78
CA ALA A 80 7.72 -8.78 8.84
C ALA A 80 9.09 -9.18 8.28
N GLU A 81 9.11 -10.02 7.24
CA GLU A 81 10.34 -10.50 6.60
C GLU A 81 11.20 -9.34 6.04
N ILE A 82 10.57 -8.36 5.39
CA ILE A 82 11.27 -7.19 4.83
C ILE A 82 11.81 -6.29 5.94
N LEU A 83 11.03 -6.06 7.00
CA LEU A 83 11.48 -5.23 8.13
C LEU A 83 12.61 -5.91 8.92
N ASP A 84 12.58 -7.23 9.07
CA ASP A 84 13.68 -8.00 9.67
C ASP A 84 14.95 -7.88 8.81
N TRP A 85 14.80 -7.96 7.48
CA TRP A 85 15.92 -7.78 6.56
C TRP A 85 16.52 -6.36 6.64
N ILE A 86 15.69 -5.32 6.70
CA ILE A 86 16.13 -3.93 6.86
C ILE A 86 16.88 -3.76 8.18
N ASP A 87 16.31 -4.23 9.28
CA ASP A 87 16.88 -4.09 10.61
C ASP A 87 18.23 -4.81 10.71
N GLY A 88 18.33 -6.02 10.15
CA GLY A 88 19.59 -6.76 10.06
C GLY A 88 20.68 -6.02 9.27
N LYS A 89 20.31 -5.32 8.18
CA LYS A 89 21.26 -4.48 7.43
C LYS A 89 21.73 -3.28 8.23
N ALA A 90 20.82 -2.61 8.94
CA ALA A 90 21.13 -1.48 9.81
C ALA A 90 22.08 -1.89 10.96
N CYS A 91 21.79 -3.01 11.64
CA CYS A 91 22.63 -3.56 12.70
C CYS A 91 24.04 -3.95 12.22
N ALA A 92 24.16 -4.41 10.97
CA ALA A 92 25.46 -4.71 10.36
C ALA A 92 26.23 -3.47 9.86
N GLY A 93 25.69 -2.26 10.04
CA GLY A 93 26.31 -1.01 9.58
C GLY A 93 26.37 -0.88 8.04
N LEU A 94 25.53 -1.63 7.32
CA LEU A 94 25.50 -1.60 5.86
C LEU A 94 24.57 -0.49 5.38
N GLU A 95 25.11 0.44 4.60
CA GLU A 95 24.27 1.42 3.92
C GLU A 95 23.35 0.74 2.91
N ALA A 96 22.06 1.06 3.00
CA ALA A 96 21.06 0.59 2.06
C ALA A 96 20.12 1.74 1.67
N ASN A 97 19.91 1.87 0.35
CA ASN A 97 18.84 2.67 -0.21
C ASN A 97 17.69 1.74 -0.55
N VAL A 98 16.58 1.85 0.17
CA VAL A 98 15.45 0.93 0.06
C VAL A 98 14.15 1.72 -0.04
N VAL A 99 13.28 1.30 -0.94
CA VAL A 99 11.90 1.79 -1.04
C VAL A 99 10.92 0.62 -0.89
N LEU A 100 10.01 0.76 0.07
CA LEU A 100 8.86 -0.12 0.26
C LEU A 100 7.65 0.50 -0.44
N ASP A 101 7.21 -0.11 -1.53
CA ASP A 101 5.92 0.14 -2.16
C ASP A 101 4.89 -0.72 -1.44
N THR A 102 4.25 -0.14 -0.42
CA THR A 102 3.30 -0.89 0.41
C THR A 102 1.97 -1.08 -0.30
N THR A 103 1.14 -1.99 0.18
CA THR A 103 -0.24 -2.11 -0.30
C THR A 103 -1.08 -0.93 0.20
N GLY A 104 -2.31 -0.80 -0.32
CA GLY A 104 -3.31 0.09 0.29
C GLY A 104 -3.85 -0.40 1.64
N SER A 105 -3.61 -1.64 2.03
CA SER A 105 -4.08 -2.24 3.29
C SER A 105 -3.05 -2.26 4.40
N VAL A 106 -1.87 -1.65 4.21
CA VAL A 106 -0.77 -1.68 5.19
C VAL A 106 -1.18 -1.29 6.62
N ILE A 107 -2.11 -0.35 6.75
CA ILE A 107 -2.71 0.09 8.03
C ILE A 107 -3.43 -1.01 8.82
N TYR A 108 -3.77 -2.14 8.19
CA TYR A 108 -4.39 -3.30 8.83
C TYR A 108 -3.36 -4.37 9.27
N THR A 109 -2.06 -4.16 9.02
CA THR A 109 -1.01 -5.14 9.37
C THR A 109 -0.81 -5.29 10.87
N GLY A 110 -1.30 -4.33 11.66
CA GLY A 110 -1.30 -4.36 13.12
C GLY A 110 -0.21 -3.47 13.73
N GLU A 111 -0.45 -2.98 14.94
CA GLU A 111 0.36 -1.92 15.55
C GLU A 111 1.85 -2.23 15.63
N ASN A 112 2.23 -3.48 15.91
CA ASN A 112 3.63 -3.85 16.04
C ASN A 112 4.40 -3.67 14.72
N LEU A 113 3.82 -4.10 13.60
CA LEU A 113 4.44 -3.91 12.28
C LEU A 113 4.45 -2.44 11.87
N LEU A 114 3.38 -1.70 12.16
CA LEU A 114 3.31 -0.28 11.87
C LEU A 114 4.32 0.55 12.68
N LYS A 115 4.50 0.23 13.97
CA LYS A 115 5.53 0.86 14.83
C LYS A 115 6.93 0.60 14.28
N ARG A 116 7.22 -0.65 13.87
CA ARG A 116 8.49 -1.02 13.23
C ARG A 116 8.70 -0.30 11.90
N LEU A 117 7.67 -0.22 11.05
CA LEU A 117 7.71 0.51 9.79
C LEU A 117 8.09 1.98 10.00
N ARG A 118 7.44 2.64 10.97
CA ARG A 118 7.73 4.02 11.35
C ARG A 118 9.11 4.18 11.97
N SER A 119 9.59 3.25 12.78
CA SER A 119 10.91 3.38 13.41
C SER A 119 12.05 3.17 12.41
N LEU A 120 11.86 2.28 11.42
CA LEU A 120 12.91 1.89 10.48
C LEU A 120 12.96 2.73 9.21
N THR A 121 11.84 3.34 8.80
CA THR A 121 11.72 4.01 7.51
C THR A 121 11.14 5.42 7.65
N THR A 122 11.38 6.25 6.63
CA THR A 122 10.61 7.47 6.42
C THR A 122 9.32 7.10 5.70
N VAL A 123 8.20 7.27 6.38
CA VAL A 123 6.87 6.93 5.88
C VAL A 123 6.29 8.14 5.15
N ILE A 124 6.15 8.02 3.84
CA ILE A 124 5.64 9.07 2.96
C ILE A 124 4.23 8.69 2.50
N TYR A 125 3.26 9.52 2.84
CA TYR A 125 1.87 9.36 2.43
C TYR A 125 1.55 10.13 1.15
N PHE A 126 0.87 9.45 0.21
CA PHE A 126 0.31 10.03 -1.00
C PHE A 126 -1.21 10.24 -0.85
N PRO A 127 -1.66 11.39 -0.32
CA PRO A 127 -3.07 11.69 -0.21
C PRO A 127 -3.74 11.81 -1.58
N VAL A 128 -5.03 11.50 -1.62
CA VAL A 128 -5.88 11.56 -2.81
C VAL A 128 -6.98 12.59 -2.55
N PRO A 129 -7.04 13.68 -3.34
CA PRO A 129 -8.07 14.69 -3.16
C PRO A 129 -9.45 14.17 -3.61
N ALA A 130 -10.51 14.71 -3.02
CA ALA A 130 -11.89 14.31 -3.28
C ALA A 130 -12.25 14.28 -4.78
N VAL A 131 -11.76 15.26 -5.55
CA VAL A 131 -12.00 15.40 -7.00
C VAL A 131 -11.50 14.20 -7.83
N ILE A 132 -10.58 13.39 -7.31
CA ILE A 132 -10.01 12.23 -8.02
C ILE A 132 -10.69 10.91 -7.58
N ARG A 133 -11.44 10.90 -6.48
CA ARG A 133 -11.98 9.66 -5.87
C ARG A 133 -12.96 8.92 -6.79
N GLU A 134 -13.81 9.65 -7.51
CA GLU A 134 -14.76 9.07 -8.45
C GLU A 134 -14.03 8.38 -9.62
N ALA A 135 -13.00 9.03 -10.17
CA ALA A 135 -12.18 8.42 -11.23
C ALA A 135 -11.47 7.15 -10.74
N MET A 136 -10.99 7.14 -9.49
CA MET A 136 -10.39 5.96 -8.88
C MET A 136 -11.38 4.81 -8.71
N LEU A 137 -12.62 5.10 -8.30
CA LEU A 137 -13.67 4.09 -8.21
C LEU A 137 -14.00 3.51 -9.59
N ARG A 138 -14.20 4.36 -10.60
CA ARG A 138 -14.45 3.89 -11.98
C ARG A 138 -13.32 3.00 -12.48
N GLN A 139 -12.06 3.39 -12.20
CA GLN A 139 -10.91 2.57 -12.52
C GLN A 139 -10.95 1.22 -11.79
N TYR A 140 -11.23 1.22 -10.48
CA TYR A 140 -11.36 -0.01 -9.69
C TYR A 140 -12.46 -0.95 -10.22
N LEU A 141 -13.62 -0.42 -10.63
CA LEU A 141 -14.70 -1.24 -11.21
C LEU A 141 -14.31 -1.84 -12.57
N SER A 142 -13.57 -1.08 -13.39
CA SER A 142 -13.12 -1.55 -14.72
C SER A 142 -11.94 -2.52 -14.68
N ASN A 143 -11.05 -2.37 -13.70
CA ASN A 143 -9.84 -3.16 -13.55
C ASN A 143 -9.55 -3.34 -12.06
N PRO A 144 -10.18 -4.33 -11.41
CA PRO A 144 -10.12 -4.48 -9.97
C PRO A 144 -8.68 -4.71 -9.51
N ARG A 145 -8.31 -3.98 -8.45
CA ARG A 145 -7.09 -4.19 -7.68
C ARG A 145 -7.48 -4.79 -6.33
N PRO A 146 -6.57 -5.49 -5.62
CA PRO A 146 -6.91 -5.99 -4.29
C PRO A 146 -7.22 -4.80 -3.35
N VAL A 147 -8.47 -4.75 -2.88
CA VAL A 147 -8.94 -3.77 -1.89
C VAL A 147 -9.51 -4.54 -0.72
N LEU A 148 -8.96 -4.29 0.47
CA LEU A 148 -9.47 -4.80 1.74
C LEU A 148 -10.60 -3.90 2.25
N TRP A 149 -11.84 -4.38 2.12
CA TRP A 149 -13.06 -3.69 2.52
C TRP A 149 -13.36 -3.83 4.01
N ARG A 150 -12.81 -4.86 4.67
CA ARG A 150 -13.08 -5.21 6.06
C ARG A 150 -14.58 -5.24 6.33
N ARG A 151 -15.03 -4.46 7.31
CA ARG A 151 -16.43 -4.33 7.71
C ARG A 151 -17.08 -3.06 7.16
N ILE A 152 -16.42 -2.37 6.23
CA ILE A 152 -16.88 -1.06 5.72
C ILE A 152 -17.92 -1.24 4.62
N PHE A 153 -17.85 -2.31 3.84
CA PHE A 153 -18.87 -2.59 2.83
C PHE A 153 -20.12 -3.21 3.46
N ASN A 154 -21.26 -2.60 3.19
CA ASN A 154 -22.59 -3.15 3.46
C ASN A 154 -23.56 -2.66 2.37
N ILE A 155 -24.66 -3.39 2.15
CA ILE A 155 -25.75 -2.94 1.29
C ILE A 155 -26.91 -2.51 2.21
N GLU A 156 -27.32 -1.25 2.12
CA GLU A 156 -28.44 -0.73 2.91
C GLU A 156 -29.80 -1.13 2.29
N PRO A 157 -30.89 -1.16 3.09
CA PRO A 157 -32.21 -1.51 2.56
C PRO A 157 -32.63 -0.61 1.39
N GLY A 158 -32.86 -1.21 0.23
CA GLY A 158 -33.26 -0.51 -0.99
C GLY A 158 -32.10 0.04 -1.83
N GLU A 159 -30.85 -0.16 -1.41
CA GLU A 159 -29.65 0.26 -2.13
C GLU A 159 -29.25 -0.80 -3.18
N SER A 160 -28.87 -0.35 -4.38
CA SER A 160 -28.22 -1.22 -5.37
C SER A 160 -26.77 -1.56 -4.99
N VAL A 161 -26.18 -2.58 -5.62
CA VAL A 161 -24.78 -2.95 -5.35
C VAL A 161 -23.83 -1.81 -5.73
N GLU A 162 -24.12 -1.11 -6.83
CA GLU A 162 -23.33 0.01 -7.33
C GLU A 162 -23.36 1.20 -6.38
N GLU A 163 -24.54 1.55 -5.85
CA GLU A 163 -24.71 2.61 -4.84
C GLU A 163 -23.96 2.24 -3.55
N ALA A 164 -24.13 0.99 -3.08
CA ALA A 164 -23.45 0.48 -1.90
C ALA A 164 -21.93 0.52 -2.03
N LEU A 165 -21.39 0.13 -3.20
CA LEU A 165 -19.96 0.23 -3.50
C LEU A 165 -19.50 1.68 -3.50
N PHE A 166 -20.24 2.59 -4.13
CA PHE A 166 -19.85 4.00 -4.19
C PHE A 166 -19.80 4.62 -2.79
N ARG A 167 -20.86 4.44 -1.99
CA ARG A 167 -20.94 4.93 -0.61
C ARG A 167 -19.82 4.33 0.24
N SER A 168 -19.69 3.01 0.23
CA SER A 168 -18.70 2.29 1.02
C SER A 168 -17.27 2.63 0.61
N TYR A 169 -17.00 2.86 -0.68
CA TYR A 169 -15.66 3.21 -1.17
C TYR A 169 -15.22 4.58 -0.66
N ASN A 170 -16.14 5.56 -0.65
CA ASN A 170 -15.85 6.87 -0.08
C ASN A 170 -15.62 6.79 1.43
N ALA A 171 -16.46 6.05 2.16
CA ALA A 171 -16.28 5.81 3.60
C ALA A 171 -14.94 5.11 3.89
N LEU A 172 -14.53 4.14 3.05
CA LEU A 172 -13.24 3.48 3.12
C LEU A 172 -12.10 4.50 2.94
N LEU A 173 -12.18 5.36 1.93
CA LEU A 173 -11.18 6.38 1.68
C LEU A 173 -11.02 7.34 2.86
N ASP A 174 -12.12 7.83 3.42
CA ASP A 174 -12.10 8.76 4.55
C ASP A 174 -11.45 8.13 5.79
N TRP A 175 -11.85 6.91 6.13
CA TRP A 175 -11.28 6.20 7.27
C TRP A 175 -9.79 5.94 7.08
N ARG A 176 -9.40 5.49 5.88
CA ARG A 176 -7.99 5.19 5.57
C ARG A 176 -7.13 6.45 5.55
N GLU A 177 -7.67 7.57 5.07
CA GLU A 177 -6.96 8.85 5.06
C GLU A 177 -6.52 9.24 6.47
N VAL A 178 -7.40 9.12 7.47
CA VAL A 178 -7.03 9.36 8.88
C VAL A 178 -5.91 8.43 9.33
N ALA A 179 -6.06 7.12 9.09
CA ALA A 179 -5.06 6.13 9.49
C ALA A 179 -3.69 6.33 8.81
N TYR A 180 -3.68 6.73 7.52
CA TYR A 180 -2.43 7.03 6.82
C TYR A 180 -1.76 8.28 7.38
N ARG A 181 -2.52 9.34 7.67
CA ARG A 181 -1.96 10.58 8.26
C ARG A 181 -1.33 10.32 9.62
N GLU A 182 -1.95 9.52 10.46
CA GLU A 182 -1.40 9.14 11.77
C GLU A 182 -0.09 8.34 11.65
N LEU A 183 0.04 7.56 10.58
CA LEU A 183 1.21 6.72 10.30
C LEU A 183 2.37 7.50 9.65
N ALA A 184 2.05 8.52 8.84
CA ALA A 184 3.01 9.23 8.00
C ALA A 184 3.97 10.11 8.80
N ASP A 185 5.19 10.25 8.29
CA ASP A 185 6.12 11.31 8.69
C ASP A 185 6.00 12.53 7.76
N ILE A 186 5.65 12.27 6.49
CA ILE A 186 5.60 13.27 5.41
C ILE A 186 4.38 13.00 4.54
N GLU A 187 3.73 14.07 4.07
CA GLU A 187 2.73 14.01 3.02
C GLU A 187 3.25 14.69 1.75
N ILE A 188 3.02 14.08 0.58
CA ILE A 188 3.27 14.70 -0.73
C ILE A 188 1.96 14.67 -1.51
N ASP A 189 1.34 15.84 -1.67
CA ASP A 189 0.00 15.96 -2.25
C ASP A 189 -0.05 15.55 -3.73
N TYR A 190 -1.28 15.32 -4.22
CA TYR A 190 -1.52 14.77 -5.55
C TYR A 190 -1.05 15.70 -6.66
N PHE A 191 -1.24 17.01 -6.52
CA PHE A 191 -0.90 17.95 -7.58
C PHE A 191 0.60 18.18 -7.64
N THR A 192 1.27 18.27 -6.49
CA THR A 192 2.73 18.38 -6.43
C THR A 192 3.40 17.16 -7.08
N ARG A 193 3.03 15.94 -6.67
CA ARG A 193 3.70 14.72 -7.17
C ARG A 193 3.38 14.35 -8.62
N ASN A 194 2.31 14.92 -9.19
CA ASN A 194 1.96 14.74 -10.61
C ASN A 194 2.35 15.95 -11.47
N ASN A 195 2.97 16.98 -10.89
CA ASN A 195 3.52 18.10 -11.65
C ASN A 195 4.72 17.60 -12.49
N PRO A 196 4.74 17.83 -13.82
CA PRO A 196 5.87 17.45 -14.67
C PRO A 196 7.23 18.01 -14.22
N ASP A 197 7.23 19.16 -13.55
CA ASP A 197 8.44 19.81 -13.03
C ASP A 197 8.92 19.20 -11.71
N PHE A 198 8.10 18.40 -11.04
CA PHE A 198 8.46 17.73 -9.80
C PHE A 198 9.26 16.45 -10.09
N ARG A 199 10.55 16.50 -9.80
CA ARG A 199 11.55 15.48 -10.15
C ARG A 199 11.89 14.62 -8.95
N ILE A 200 12.69 13.59 -9.23
CA ILE A 200 13.17 12.68 -8.19
C ILE A 200 14.09 13.36 -7.17
N CYS A 201 14.84 14.39 -7.57
CA CYS A 201 15.65 15.17 -6.64
C CYS A 201 14.78 15.89 -5.61
N ASP A 202 13.67 16.50 -6.04
CA ASP A 202 12.73 17.20 -5.15
C ASP A 202 12.08 16.21 -4.16
N PHE A 203 11.70 15.03 -4.66
CA PHE A 203 11.20 13.95 -3.84
C PHE A 203 12.20 13.52 -2.76
N LEU A 204 13.46 13.28 -3.14
CA LEU A 204 14.51 12.84 -2.23
C LEU A 204 14.88 13.92 -1.20
N GLU A 205 14.86 15.20 -1.58
CA GLU A 205 15.07 16.32 -0.67
C GLU A 205 13.98 16.37 0.40
N ILE A 206 12.71 16.19 0.01
CA ILE A 206 11.60 16.09 0.95
C ILE A 206 11.79 14.87 1.86
N ALA A 207 12.11 13.70 1.30
CA ALA A 207 12.28 12.45 2.03
C ALA A 207 13.45 12.43 3.02
N ALA A 208 14.47 13.29 2.82
CA ALA A 208 15.65 13.37 3.68
C ALA A 208 15.43 14.15 4.99
N LYS A 209 14.31 14.88 5.13
CA LYS A 209 14.05 15.79 6.26
C LYS A 209 13.82 15.16 7.65
N PRO A 210 13.45 13.87 7.83
CA PRO A 210 13.25 13.34 9.18
C PRO A 210 14.57 12.83 9.78
N GLU A 211 15.09 13.56 10.79
CA GLU A 211 16.17 13.07 11.66
C GLU A 211 15.67 11.89 12.53
N LYS A 212 15.79 10.65 12.03
CA LYS A 212 15.54 9.45 12.84
C LYS A 212 16.87 8.88 13.35
N LYS A 213 17.11 9.01 14.66
CA LYS A 213 18.24 8.36 15.33
C LYS A 213 17.93 6.86 15.49
N PHE A 214 18.54 6.02 14.66
CA PHE A 214 18.52 4.57 14.85
C PHE A 214 19.30 4.23 16.15
N ARG A 215 18.60 3.68 17.16
CA ARG A 215 19.25 3.04 18.31
C ARG A 215 19.22 1.54 18.08
N CYS A 216 20.38 0.93 17.87
CA CYS A 216 20.51 -0.51 18.02
C CYS A 216 20.18 -0.85 19.48
N VAL A 217 19.18 -1.69 19.70
CA VAL A 217 18.91 -2.27 21.02
C VAL A 217 19.76 -3.54 21.09
N SER A 218 20.91 -3.44 21.73
CA SER A 218 21.74 -4.59 22.07
C SER A 218 20.96 -5.46 23.06
N THR A 219 20.62 -6.70 22.67
CA THR A 219 20.27 -7.77 23.62
C THR A 219 21.52 -8.29 24.31
#